data_AF-A0A1M5MHZ3-F1
#
_entry.id   AF-A0A1M5MHZ3-F1
#
_cell.length_a   1.000
_cell.length_b   1.000
_cell.length_c   1.000
_cell.angle_alpha   90.00
_cell.angle_beta   90.00
_cell.angle_gamma   90.00
#
_symmetry.space_group_name_H-M   'P 1'
#
loop_
_entity.id
_entity.type
_entity.pdbx_description
1 polymer ?
#
loop_
_entity_poly.entity_id
_entity_poly.type
_entity_poly.pdbx_seq_one_letter_code
_entity_poly.pdbx_strand_id
1 'polypeptide(L)'
;MIRDREPPMSLEGAEQLAIKALAFLASEPEELGRFLALAGIGPETLRTAAADPGFLAAVLEYFLENEPLLLVLAARDNIRPTMFAAARFLLDREMSDGDHSA
;
A
#
# COMPACT_ATOMS: atom_id res chain seq x y z
N MET A 1 -20.56 11.76 -25.79
CA MET A 1 -20.66 10.65 -24.82
C MET A 1 -19.43 10.72 -23.94
N ILE A 2 -19.58 11.26 -22.74
CA ILE A 2 -18.52 11.31 -21.73
C ILE A 2 -18.32 9.85 -21.32
N ARG A 3 -17.15 9.26 -21.62
CA ARG A 3 -16.81 7.94 -21.08
C ARG A 3 -16.70 8.13 -19.58
N ASP A 4 -17.61 7.49 -18.86
CA ASP A 4 -17.47 7.19 -17.44
C ASP A 4 -16.11 6.50 -17.29
N ARG A 5 -15.09 7.25 -16.88
CA ARG A 5 -13.80 6.66 -16.54
C ARG A 5 -14.03 6.08 -15.16
N GLU A 6 -14.46 4.82 -15.12
CA GLU A 6 -14.31 3.99 -13.93
C GLU A 6 -12.91 4.28 -13.37
N PRO A 7 -12.80 4.74 -12.12
CA PRO A 7 -11.48 5.03 -11.57
C PRO A 7 -10.66 3.74 -11.74
N PRO A 8 -9.40 3.83 -12.21
CA PRO A 8 -8.60 2.64 -12.50
C PRO A 8 -8.40 1.76 -11.25
N MET A 9 -8.74 2.28 -10.07
CA MET A 9 -8.69 1.62 -8.79
C MET A 9 -9.72 2.22 -7.81
N SER A 10 -10.43 1.37 -7.07
CA SER A 10 -11.28 1.73 -5.92
C SER A 10 -10.48 1.69 -4.62
N LEU A 11 -10.97 2.32 -3.55
CA LEU A 11 -10.33 2.28 -2.23
C LEU A 11 -10.06 0.84 -1.75
N GLU A 12 -11.07 -0.01 -1.81
CA GLU A 12 -10.95 -1.42 -1.45
C GLU A 12 -9.88 -2.13 -2.31
N GLY A 13 -9.75 -1.76 -3.58
CA GLY A 13 -8.68 -2.25 -4.46
C GLY A 13 -7.28 -1.75 -4.05
N ALA A 14 -7.18 -0.52 -3.55
CA ALA A 14 -5.94 0.04 -3.01
C ALA A 14 -5.51 -0.67 -1.72
N GLU A 15 -6.45 -0.92 -0.80
CA GLU A 15 -6.21 -1.69 0.42
C GLU A 15 -5.76 -3.12 0.08
N GLN A 16 -6.43 -3.80 -0.84
CA GLN A 16 -6.03 -5.14 -1.28
C GLN A 16 -4.63 -5.16 -1.90
N LEU A 17 -4.24 -4.12 -2.66
CA LEU A 17 -2.89 -4.00 -3.18
C LEU A 17 -1.86 -3.82 -2.07
N ALA A 18 -2.15 -2.96 -1.08
CA ALA A 18 -1.26 -2.74 0.06
C ALA A 18 -1.11 -4.01 0.93
N ILE A 19 -2.21 -4.74 1.16
CA ILE A 19 -2.18 -6.02 1.90
C ILE A 19 -1.34 -7.07 1.14
N LYS A 20 -1.48 -7.15 -0.19
CA LYS A 20 -0.62 -8.02 -1.02
C LYS A 20 0.85 -7.63 -0.92
N ALA A 21 1.16 -6.34 -0.97
CA ALA A 21 2.50 -5.82 -0.82
C ALA A 21 3.09 -6.15 0.56
N LEU A 22 2.28 -6.01 1.62
CA LEU A 22 2.67 -6.41 2.97
C LEU A 22 2.91 -7.92 3.10
N ALA A 23 2.07 -8.75 2.47
CA ALA A 23 2.26 -10.20 2.44
C ALA A 23 3.54 -10.61 1.67
N PHE A 24 3.91 -9.85 0.65
CA PHE A 24 5.18 -10.01 -0.06
C PHE A 24 6.35 -9.68 0.87
N LEU A 25 6.32 -8.54 1.59
CA LEU A 25 7.32 -8.21 2.61
C LEU A 25 7.40 -9.31 3.68
N ALA A 26 6.28 -9.83 4.14
CA ALA A 26 6.26 -10.90 5.13
C ALA A 26 6.92 -12.20 4.66
N SER A 27 7.07 -12.40 3.34
CA SER A 27 7.83 -13.50 2.76
C SER A 27 9.33 -13.23 2.71
N GLU A 28 9.73 -11.95 2.77
CA GLU A 28 11.11 -11.45 2.70
C GLU A 28 11.52 -10.83 4.05
N PRO A 29 12.02 -11.61 5.02
CA PRO A 29 12.22 -11.16 6.40
C PRO A 29 13.18 -9.98 6.54
N GLU A 30 14.15 -9.85 5.64
CA GLU A 30 15.07 -8.71 5.61
C GLU A 30 14.37 -7.40 5.21
N GLU A 31 13.50 -7.44 4.20
CA GLU A 31 12.72 -6.29 3.74
C GLU A 31 11.65 -5.93 4.78
N LEU A 32 10.97 -6.92 5.37
CA LEU A 32 10.01 -6.68 6.44
C LEU A 32 10.69 -5.98 7.63
N GLY A 33 11.87 -6.46 8.04
CA GLY A 33 12.63 -5.84 9.14
C GLY A 33 13.01 -4.40 8.85
N ARG A 34 13.45 -4.10 7.62
CA ARG A 34 13.74 -2.73 7.16
C ARG A 34 12.51 -1.84 7.20
N PHE A 35 11.40 -2.32 6.66
CA PHE A 35 10.13 -1.58 6.66
C PHE A 35 9.63 -1.29 8.08
N LEU A 36 9.62 -2.30 8.97
CA LEU A 36 9.21 -2.14 10.36
C LEU A 36 10.09 -1.10 11.09
N ALA A 37 11.40 -1.13 10.85
CA ALA A 37 12.33 -0.15 11.41
C ALA A 37 12.06 1.28 10.92
N LEU A 38 11.71 1.45 9.63
CA LEU A 38 11.33 2.75 9.05
C LEU A 38 9.99 3.26 9.57
N ALA A 39 9.00 2.37 9.68
CA ALA A 39 7.68 2.67 10.22
C ALA A 39 7.70 2.91 11.74
N GLY A 40 8.79 2.56 12.42
CA GLY A 40 8.93 2.71 13.87
C GLY A 40 8.03 1.77 14.67
N ILE A 41 7.57 0.67 14.06
CA ILE A 41 6.68 -0.30 14.67
C ILE A 41 7.34 -1.67 14.78
N GLY A 42 6.87 -2.49 15.73
CA GLY A 42 7.33 -3.85 15.92
C GLY A 42 6.41 -4.89 15.25
N PRO A 43 6.86 -6.15 15.12
CA PRO A 43 6.04 -7.21 14.54
C PRO A 43 4.78 -7.50 15.37
N GLU A 44 4.75 -7.17 16.66
CA GLU A 44 3.54 -7.34 17.48
C GLU A 44 2.42 -6.36 17.12
N THR A 45 2.77 -5.13 16.71
CA THR A 45 1.81 -4.10 16.32
C THR A 45 1.44 -4.17 14.84
N LEU A 46 2.14 -4.99 14.05
CA LEU A 46 1.91 -5.17 12.61
C LEU A 46 0.45 -5.50 12.28
N ARG A 47 -0.20 -6.41 13.03
CA ARG A 47 -1.60 -6.78 12.77
C ARG A 47 -2.55 -5.62 12.96
N THR A 48 -2.35 -4.83 14.02
CA THR A 48 -3.18 -3.67 14.31
C THR A 48 -2.91 -2.56 13.30
N ALA A 49 -1.65 -2.35 12.94
CA ALA A 49 -1.24 -1.37 11.94
C ALA A 49 -1.79 -1.71 10.55
N ALA A 50 -1.87 -3.00 10.17
CA ALA A 50 -2.44 -3.42 8.89
C ALA A 50 -3.94 -3.10 8.73
N ALA A 51 -4.65 -2.74 9.81
CA ALA A 51 -6.02 -2.24 9.75
C ALA A 51 -6.11 -0.73 9.55
N ASP A 52 -4.98 -0.02 9.61
CA ASP A 52 -4.90 1.42 9.42
C ASP A 52 -4.59 1.77 7.95
N PRO A 53 -5.44 2.56 7.28
CA PRO A 53 -5.21 2.98 5.89
C PRO A 53 -3.90 3.76 5.71
N GLY A 54 -3.49 4.55 6.71
CA GLY A 54 -2.23 5.31 6.69
C GLY A 54 -1.01 4.39 6.73
N PHE A 55 -1.07 3.31 7.50
CA PHE A 55 -0.05 2.28 7.47
C PHE A 55 0.00 1.54 6.13
N LEU A 56 -1.15 1.20 5.55
CA LEU A 56 -1.21 0.59 4.21
C LEU A 56 -0.64 1.53 3.14
N ALA A 57 -0.86 2.85 3.28
CA ALA A 57 -0.22 3.85 2.45
C ALA A 57 1.31 3.83 2.63
N ALA A 58 1.81 3.77 3.86
CA ALA A 58 3.25 3.67 4.12
C ALA A 58 3.89 2.40 3.53
N VAL A 59 3.18 1.27 3.52
CA VAL A 59 3.64 0.06 2.81
C VAL A 59 3.83 0.36 1.33
N LEU A 60 2.85 0.98 0.68
CA LEU A 60 2.96 1.29 -0.75
C LEU A 60 4.05 2.33 -1.04
N GLU A 61 4.25 3.31 -0.16
CA GLU A 61 5.38 4.25 -0.23
C GLU A 61 6.71 3.51 -0.26
N TYR A 62 6.90 2.56 0.66
CA TYR A 62 8.12 1.77 0.72
C TYR A 62 8.41 1.04 -0.59
N PHE A 63 7.39 0.51 -1.27
CA PHE A 63 7.55 -0.07 -2.60
C PHE A 63 7.87 0.97 -3.66
N LEU A 64 7.26 2.16 -3.62
CA LEU A 64 7.55 3.26 -4.56
C LEU A 64 8.99 3.78 -4.42
N GLU A 65 9.53 3.79 -3.20
CA GLU A 65 10.93 4.13 -2.92
C GLU A 65 11.90 2.99 -3.30
N ASN A 66 11.43 1.75 -3.31
CA ASN A 66 12.20 0.56 -3.67
C ASN A 66 11.75 -0.02 -5.02
N GLU A 67 12.12 0.67 -6.11
CA GLU A 67 11.76 0.27 -7.49
C GLU A 67 12.02 -1.23 -7.81
N PRO A 68 13.15 -1.86 -7.42
CA PRO A 68 13.36 -3.28 -7.69
C PRO A 68 12.30 -4.18 -7.05
N LEU A 69 11.92 -3.88 -5.80
CA LEU A 69 10.92 -4.63 -5.05
C LEU A 69 9.53 -4.49 -5.69
N LEU A 70 9.19 -3.27 -6.08
CA LEU A 70 7.96 -2.97 -6.80
C LEU A 70 7.89 -3.71 -8.12
N LEU A 71 8.96 -3.70 -8.92
CA LEU A 71 8.98 -4.41 -10.21
C LEU A 71 8.85 -5.91 -10.04
N VAL A 72 9.44 -6.50 -9.00
CA VAL A 72 9.30 -7.94 -8.69
C VAL A 72 7.84 -8.28 -8.39
N LEU A 73 7.19 -7.54 -7.49
CA LEU A 73 5.79 -7.77 -7.14
C LEU A 73 4.85 -7.50 -8.33
N ALA A 74 5.10 -6.41 -9.06
CA ALA A 74 4.35 -6.03 -10.26
C ALA A 74 4.42 -7.12 -11.33
N ALA A 75 5.61 -7.69 -11.58
CA ALA A 75 5.79 -8.79 -12.51
C ALA A 75 5.11 -10.08 -12.03
N ARG A 76 5.19 -10.39 -10.73
CA ARG A 76 4.62 -11.60 -10.12
C ARG A 76 3.10 -11.64 -10.21
N ASP A 77 2.43 -10.53 -9.90
CA ASP A 77 0.96 -10.44 -9.85
C ASP A 77 0.36 -9.81 -11.14
N ASN A 78 1.19 -9.55 -12.16
CA ASN A 78 0.79 -8.87 -13.40
C ASN A 78 0.09 -7.51 -13.14
N ILE A 79 0.63 -6.76 -12.17
CA ILE A 79 0.13 -5.46 -11.75
C ILE A 79 0.92 -4.38 -12.48
N ARG A 80 0.22 -3.34 -12.94
CA ARG A 80 0.87 -2.17 -13.54
C ARG A 80 1.58 -1.37 -12.43
N PRO A 81 2.87 -1.00 -12.55
CA PRO A 81 3.58 -0.21 -11.54
C PRO A 81 2.86 1.09 -11.13
N THR A 82 2.18 1.73 -12.07
CA THR A 82 1.38 2.94 -11.84
C THR A 82 0.22 2.74 -10.84
N MET A 83 -0.19 1.50 -10.60
CA MET A 83 -1.25 1.16 -9.64
C MET A 83 -0.79 1.35 -8.19
N PHE A 84 0.50 1.20 -7.89
CA PHE A 84 1.04 1.45 -6.54
C PHE A 84 0.90 2.93 -6.16
N ALA A 85 1.27 3.82 -7.09
CA ALA A 85 1.10 5.27 -6.91
C ALA A 85 -0.37 5.67 -6.79
N ALA A 86 -1.25 5.07 -7.60
CA ALA A 86 -2.69 5.31 -7.51
C ALA A 86 -3.27 4.84 -6.16
N ALA A 87 -2.90 3.65 -5.71
CA ALA A 87 -3.32 3.10 -4.43
C ALA A 87 -2.85 3.97 -3.25
N ARG A 88 -1.57 4.35 -3.26
CA ARG A 88 -0.96 5.23 -2.26
C ARG A 88 -1.72 6.54 -2.12
N PHE A 89 -2.03 7.17 -3.26
CA PHE A 89 -2.77 8.43 -3.28
C PHE A 89 -4.21 8.29 -2.76
N LEU A 90 -4.90 7.18 -3.08
CA LEU A 90 -6.25 6.93 -2.58
C LEU A 90 -6.29 6.71 -1.07
N LEU A 91 -5.36 5.93 -0.52
CA LEU A 91 -5.28 5.66 0.92
C LEU A 91 -4.87 6.92 1.71
N ASP A 92 -3.97 7.73 1.16
CA ASP A 92 -3.59 9.03 1.75
C ASP A 92 -4.78 10.00 1.80
N ARG A 93 -5.61 10.01 0.75
CA ARG A 93 -6.83 10.81 0.72
C ARG A 93 -7.84 10.39 1.78
N GLU A 94 -8.07 9.09 1.98
CA GLU A 94 -8.95 8.60 3.04
C GLU A 94 -8.47 9.04 4.43
N MET A 95 -7.16 9.03 4.67
CA MET A 95 -6.58 9.53 5.91
C MET A 95 -6.91 11.00 6.16
N SER A 96 -7.05 11.80 5.10
CA SER A 96 -7.39 13.23 5.20
C SER A 96 -8.90 13.52 5.21
N ASP A 97 -9.72 12.67 4.60
CA ASP A 97 -11.19 12.81 4.55
C ASP A 97 -11.85 12.29 5.85
N GLY A 98 -11.26 11.26 6.47
CA GLY A 98 -11.73 10.65 7.72
C GLY A 98 -11.69 11.57 8.96
N ASP A 99 -11.02 12.72 8.88
CA ASP A 99 -10.98 13.73 9.96
C ASP A 99 -12.16 14.74 9.90
N HIS A 100 -13.01 14.70 8.86
CA HIS A 100 -14.12 15.65 8.67
C HIS A 100 -15.50 15.17 9.20
N SER A 101 -15.55 14.17 10.08
CA SER A 101 -16.80 13.77 10.75
C SER A 101 -16.63 13.66 12.27
N ALA A 102 -16.68 14.82 12.94
CA ALA A 102 -17.02 14.94 14.36
C ALA A 102 -17.83 16.22 14.61
#